data_AF-A0A1I7FWL5-F1
#
_entry.id   AF-A0A1I7FWL5-F1
#
_cell.length_a   1.000
_cell.length_b   1.000
_cell.length_c   1.000
_cell.angle_alpha   90.00
_cell.angle_beta   90.00
_cell.angle_gamma   90.00
#
_symmetry.space_group_name_H-M   'P 1'
#
loop_
_entity.id
_entity.type
_entity.pdbx_description
1 polymer ?
#
loop_
_entity_poly.entity_id
_entity_poly.type
_entity_poly.pdbx_seq_one_letter_code
_entity_poly.pdbx_strand_id
1 'polypeptide(L)' 'MELYINNSFLEINELSLEEINAGTFWGAVGGVAATVGGVALLGTPESTGLTKVAGYSAVSAGITTTIGGIATIANNI' A
#
# COMPACT_ATOMS: atom_id res chain seq x y z
N MET A 1 -45.62 -6.16 21.29
CA MET A 1 -45.24 -6.58 19.93
C MET A 1 -44.09 -5.67 19.53
N GLU A 2 -42.87 -6.12 19.80
CA GLU A 2 -41.67 -5.31 19.64
C GLU A 2 -41.11 -5.50 18.24
N LEU A 3 -40.84 -4.39 17.58
CA LEU A 3 -40.33 -4.35 16.22
C LEU A 3 -38.85 -4.74 16.27
N TYR A 4 -38.56 -6.03 16.08
CA TYR A 4 -37.21 -6.52 15.85
C TYR A 4 -36.73 -6.00 14.49
N ILE A 5 -36.11 -4.83 14.49
CA ILE A 5 -35.21 -4.44 13.41
C ILE A 5 -33.98 -5.32 13.59
N ASN A 6 -33.99 -6.42 12.85
CA ASN A 6 -32.84 -7.30 12.64
C ASN A 6 -31.64 -6.41 12.29
N ASN A 7 -30.73 -6.23 13.25
CA ASN A 7 -29.45 -5.54 13.12
C ASN A 7 -28.50 -6.34 12.21
N SER A 8 -28.95 -6.70 11.00
CA SER A 8 -28.13 -7.21 9.91
C SER A 8 -27.38 -6.07 9.20
N PHE A 9 -27.19 -4.93 9.87
CA PHE A 9 -26.04 -4.08 9.56
C PHE A 9 -24.85 -4.81 10.15
N LEU A 10 -24.21 -5.63 9.31
CA LEU A 10 -22.77 -5.84 9.28
C LEU A 10 -22.11 -5.23 10.52
N GLU A 11 -22.00 -6.02 11.57
CA GLU A 11 -21.06 -5.76 12.64
C GLU A 11 -19.68 -5.87 11.96
N ILE A 12 -19.28 -4.79 11.28
CA ILE A 12 -17.91 -4.55 10.86
C ILE A 12 -17.20 -4.34 12.18
N ASN A 13 -16.89 -5.49 12.78
CA ASN A 13 -16.22 -5.63 14.05
C ASN A 13 -15.04 -4.65 14.03
N GLU A 14 -14.99 -3.72 14.99
CA GLU A 14 -13.93 -2.69 15.06
C GLU A 14 -12.53 -3.33 14.99
N LEU A 15 -12.39 -4.59 15.42
CA LEU A 15 -11.19 -5.42 15.25
C LEU A 15 -10.81 -5.69 13.78
N SER A 16 -11.79 -5.94 12.90
CA SER A 16 -11.56 -6.18 11.47
C SER A 16 -11.14 -4.92 10.71
N LEU A 17 -11.52 -3.74 11.19
CA LEU A 17 -11.08 -2.44 10.64
C LEU A 17 -9.68 -2.04 11.14
N GLU A 18 -9.30 -2.44 12.36
CA GLU A 18 -7.93 -2.30 12.87
C GLU A 18 -6.95 -3.25 12.15
N GLU A 19 -7.43 -4.43 11.73
CA GLU A 19 -6.67 -5.47 10.98
C GLU A 19 -6.65 -5.32 9.45
N ILE A 20 -7.40 -4.36 8.86
CA ILE A 20 -6.94 -3.67 7.64
C ILE A 20 -5.73 -2.76 7.98
N ASN A 21 -4.99 -3.11 9.04
CA ASN A 21 -3.55 -3.10 9.18
C ASN A 21 -2.94 -1.90 8.46
N ALA A 22 -2.96 -0.78 9.18
CA ALA A 22 -2.26 0.43 8.80
C ALA A 22 -0.85 0.11 8.26
N GLY A 23 -0.15 -0.89 8.80
CA GLY A 23 1.15 -1.33 8.28
C GLY A 23 1.13 -1.86 6.84
N THR A 24 0.18 -2.71 6.45
CA THR A 24 0.13 -3.33 5.11
C THR A 24 -0.49 -2.41 4.07
N PHE A 25 -1.54 -1.67 4.43
CA PHE A 25 -2.14 -0.67 3.55
C PHE A 25 -1.16 0.49 3.30
N TRP A 26 -0.58 1.08 4.34
CA TRP A 26 0.44 2.14 4.18
C TRP A 26 1.74 1.61 3.58
N GLY A 27 2.07 0.33 3.77
CA GLY A 27 3.17 -0.33 3.08
C GLY A 27 2.97 -0.40 1.56
N ALA A 28 1.76 -0.72 1.10
CA ALA A 28 1.42 -0.70 -0.32
C ALA A 28 1.41 0.72 -0.90
N VAL A 29 0.79 1.68 -0.21
CA VAL A 29 0.77 3.09 -0.62
C VAL A 29 2.18 3.69 -0.66
N GLY A 30 3.00 3.41 0.36
CA GLY A 30 4.40 3.81 0.42
C GLY A 30 5.24 3.19 -0.68
N GLY A 31 4.96 1.92 -1.04
CA GLY A 31 5.57 1.25 -2.19
C GLY A 31 5.29 1.98 -3.51
N VAL A 32 4.02 2.33 -3.76
CA VAL A 32 3.63 3.08 -4.98
C VAL A 32 4.32 4.45 -5.01
N ALA A 33 4.36 5.17 -3.88
CA ALA A 33 5.03 6.45 -3.79
C ALA A 33 6.54 6.34 -4.08
N ALA A 34 7.21 5.29 -3.56
CA ALA A 34 8.62 5.03 -3.84
C ALA A 34 8.87 4.71 -5.32
N THR A 35 7.97 3.97 -5.98
CA THR A 35 8.05 3.71 -7.42
C THR A 35 7.92 5.00 -8.23
N VAL A 36 6.92 5.83 -7.94
CA VAL A 36 6.72 7.11 -8.64
C VAL A 36 7.90 8.06 -8.40
N GLY A 37 8.40 8.15 -7.16
CA GLY A 37 9.59 8.94 -6.83
C GLY A 37 10.85 8.45 -7.55
N GLY A 38 11.02 7.13 -7.69
CA GLY A 38 12.12 6.54 -8.46
C GLY A 38 12.04 6.87 -9.96
N VAL A 39 10.85 6.82 -10.55
CA VAL A 39 10.64 7.24 -11.95
C VAL A 39 10.93 8.73 -12.13
N ALA A 40 10.51 9.57 -11.18
CA ALA A 40 10.79 10.99 -11.19
C ALA A 40 12.31 11.26 -11.17
N LEU A 41 13.06 10.54 -10.33
CA LEU A 41 14.53 10.62 -10.27
C LEU A 41 15.18 10.24 -11.60
N LEU A 42 14.67 9.22 -12.29
CA LEU A 42 15.15 8.82 -13.62
C LEU A 42 14.85 9.85 -14.71
N GLY A 43 13.75 10.60 -14.57
CA GLY A 43 13.35 11.67 -15.48
C GLY A 43 13.99 13.04 -15.22
N THR A 44 14.81 13.19 -14.17
CA THR A 44 15.43 14.49 -13.86
C THR A 44 16.47 14.89 -14.92
N PRO A 45 16.43 16.16 -15.41
CA PRO A 45 17.33 16.65 -16.47
C PRO A 45 18.83 16.56 -16.13
N GLU A 46 19.17 16.55 -14.85
CA GLU A 46 20.55 16.48 -14.34
C GLU A 46 20.82 15.19 -13.56
N SER A 47 20.25 14.07 -14.00
CA SER A 47 20.47 12.79 -13.34
C SER A 47 21.92 12.31 -13.51
N THR A 48 22.68 12.34 -12.41
CA THR A 48 24.00 11.70 -12.35
C THR A 48 23.87 10.17 -12.42
N GLY A 49 24.97 9.44 -12.65
CA GLY A 49 24.97 7.97 -12.60
C GLY A 49 24.40 7.43 -11.27
N LEU A 50 24.69 8.09 -10.15
CA LEU A 50 24.16 7.75 -8.83
C LEU A 50 22.66 8.03 -8.72
N THR A 51 22.18 9.16 -9.25
CA THR A 51 20.75 9.51 -9.29
C THR A 51 19.94 8.46 -10.05
N LYS A 52 20.51 7.92 -11.14
CA LYS A 52 19.87 6.86 -11.93
C LYS A 52 19.82 5.53 -11.17
N VAL A 53 20.91 5.14 -10.50
CA VAL A 53 20.92 3.93 -9.66
C VAL A 53 19.92 4.03 -8.52
N ALA A 54 19.87 5.18 -7.84
CA ALA A 54 18.88 5.46 -6.79
C ALA A 54 17.43 5.42 -7.33
N GLY A 55 17.22 5.93 -8.54
CA GLY A 55 15.93 5.84 -9.23
C GLY A 55 15.51 4.39 -9.50
N TYR A 56 16.38 3.58 -10.11
CA TYR A 56 16.10 2.17 -10.37
C TYR A 56 15.89 1.36 -9.08
N SER A 57 16.70 1.60 -8.04
CA SER A 57 16.55 0.92 -6.76
C SER A 57 15.23 1.29 -6.06
N ALA A 58 14.84 2.57 -6.12
CA ALA A 58 13.57 3.04 -5.58
C ALA A 58 12.37 2.43 -6.34
N VAL A 59 12.46 2.31 -7.67
CA VAL A 59 11.45 1.62 -8.48
C VAL A 59 11.33 0.15 -8.08
N SER A 60 12.44 -0.59 -8.03
CA SER A 60 12.42 -2.02 -7.69
C SER A 60 11.96 -2.28 -6.25
N ALA A 61 12.40 -1.45 -5.30
CA ALA A 61 11.97 -1.54 -3.92
C ALA A 61 10.47 -1.23 -3.81
N GLY A 62 10.01 -0.14 -4.41
CA GLY A 62 8.60 0.25 -4.40
C GLY A 62 7.66 -0.81 -4.98
N ILE A 63 8.03 -1.43 -6.09
CA ILE A 63 7.25 -2.53 -6.70
C ILE A 63 7.17 -3.72 -5.73
N THR A 64 8.29 -4.10 -5.13
CA THR A 64 8.35 -5.23 -4.19
C THR A 64 7.46 -4.99 -2.97
N THR A 65 7.53 -3.80 -2.36
CA THR A 65 6.72 -3.45 -1.19
C THR A 65 5.24 -3.33 -1.54
N THR A 66 4.91 -2.82 -2.72
CA THR A 66 3.52 -2.74 -3.21
C THR A 66 2.92 -4.13 -3.38
N ILE A 67 3.62 -5.04 -4.08
CA ILE A 67 3.16 -6.41 -4.29
C ILE A 67 3.06 -7.15 -2.94
N GLY A 68 4.04 -6.98 -2.05
CA GLY A 68 4.02 -7.57 -0.72
C GLY A 68 2.81 -7.11 0.10
N GLY A 69 2.54 -5.80 0.15
CA GLY A 69 1.39 -5.24 0.85
C GLY A 69 0.06 -5.74 0.28
N ILE A 70 -0.09 -5.75 -1.06
CA ILE A 70 -1.29 -6.28 -1.73
C ILE A 70 -1.46 -7.77 -1.47
N ALA A 71 -0.40 -8.57 -1.54
CA ALA A 71 -0.46 -10.00 -1.27
C ALA A 71 -0.86 -10.28 0.18
N THR A 72 -0.35 -9.51 1.15
CA THR A 72 -0.78 -9.65 2.54
C THR A 72 -2.24 -9.27 2.72
N ILE A 73 -2.73 -8.19 2.09
CA ILE A 73 -4.15 -7.83 2.12
C ILE A 73 -5.00 -8.97 1.52
N ALA A 74 -4.62 -9.48 0.35
CA ALA A 74 -5.37 -10.53 -0.36
C ALA A 74 -5.41 -11.88 0.38
N ASN A 75 -4.40 -12.20 1.19
CA ASN A 75 -4.39 -13.44 2.00
C ASN A 75 -5.15 -13.31 3.33
N ASN A 76 -5.49 -12.08 3.75
CA ASN A 76 -6.25 -11.82 4.98
C ASN A 76 -7.74 -11.46 4.70
N ILE A 77 -8.16 -11.47 3.43
CA ILE A 77 -9.57 -11.33 2.99
C ILE A 77 -10.09 -12.73 2.66
#